data_AF-A0A932TQP7-F1
#
_entry.id   AF-A0A932TQP7-F1
#
_cell.length_a   1.000
_cell.length_b   1.000
_cell.length_c   1.000
_cell.angle_alpha   90.00
_cell.angle_beta   90.00
_cell.angle_gamma   90.00
#
_symmetry.space_group_name_H-M   'P 1'
#
loop_
_entity.id
_entity.type
_entity.pdbx_description
1 polymer ?
#
loop_
_entity_poly.entity_id
_entity_poly.type
_entity_poly.pdbx_seq_one_letter_code
_entity_poly.pdbx_strand_id
1 'polypeptide(L)'
;MATAPVNCGRQLDHHRVALLKSLATNNRFYMLVSPESGLKNADTIDAFPPDALLGIAYPCLEDGLNDFAIIRSTFETMDQFPDDEELREELLEIIADAQGKLTRRLTELRDRVADGRALFLGTDLKDFKEYVINLATKGVPRRTLDSMMKLDVFESVATADALLSGQFESEFMYVYELMPAHSLETIRDLAPRPFVSRVFEDVLSSVECPENYQDKHTFDRNVFQKFIALMFVNYATTEPVFYGTNKADYGVSADKAMDATPLYVAVGQALRTADGRVTKEPVEPVRLVGPQDADQAAAPPPVGTPLEQVVAGAVSRTIELSNLPIADQQLLEHMTRVAETARILGHLDSPRARECGELILRATHRLFTELRAMGIISPAADSPVGSGHQS
;
A
#
# COMPACT_ATOMS: atom_id res chain seq x y z
N MET A 1 -48.43 43.72 1.14
CA MET A 1 -47.78 42.48 0.64
C MET A 1 -46.87 41.97 1.73
N ALA A 2 -47.32 40.96 2.47
CA ALA A 2 -46.52 40.31 3.50
C ALA A 2 -45.67 39.22 2.83
N THR A 3 -44.35 39.34 2.90
CA THR A 3 -43.40 38.32 2.48
C THR A 3 -43.49 37.14 3.44
N ALA A 4 -43.92 35.98 2.92
CA ALA A 4 -43.92 34.74 3.66
C ALA A 4 -42.46 34.33 3.98
N PRO A 5 -42.17 33.81 5.19
CA PRO A 5 -40.85 33.27 5.48
C PRO A 5 -40.65 32.00 4.64
N VAL A 6 -39.54 31.97 3.90
CA VAL A 6 -39.04 30.77 3.23
C VAL A 6 -38.70 29.77 4.34
N ASN A 7 -39.61 28.84 4.57
CA ASN A 7 -39.44 27.74 5.49
C ASN A 7 -38.41 26.78 4.87
N CYS A 8 -37.12 27.06 5.08
CA CYS A 8 -36.02 26.15 4.75
C CYS A 8 -36.07 25.00 5.75
N GLY A 9 -37.05 24.12 5.59
CA GLY A 9 -37.10 22.86 6.34
C GLY A 9 -35.86 22.05 5.99
N ARG A 10 -34.86 22.03 6.88
CA ARG A 10 -33.82 20.99 6.89
C ARG A 10 -34.58 19.67 7.07
N GLN A 11 -34.88 19.00 5.95
CA GLN A 11 -35.40 17.64 5.97
C GLN A 11 -34.35 16.80 6.69
N LEU A 12 -34.71 16.22 7.83
CA LEU A 12 -33.79 15.41 8.63
C LEU A 12 -33.34 14.22 7.76
N ASP A 13 -32.06 14.20 7.40
CA ASP A 13 -31.50 13.10 6.63
C ASP A 13 -31.35 11.88 7.54
N HIS A 14 -32.27 10.93 7.41
CA HIS A 14 -32.26 9.67 8.16
C HIS A 14 -31.38 8.59 7.52
N HIS A 15 -30.66 8.89 6.44
CA HIS A 15 -29.78 7.91 5.81
C HIS A 15 -28.56 7.66 6.69
N ARG A 16 -28.18 6.39 6.78
CA ARG A 16 -26.97 5.95 7.47
C ARG A 16 -25.91 5.52 6.48
N VAL A 17 -24.67 5.43 6.93
CA VAL A 17 -23.55 4.92 6.14
C VAL A 17 -23.49 3.41 6.28
N ALA A 18 -23.38 2.70 5.16
CA ALA A 18 -23.06 1.28 5.14
C ALA A 18 -21.88 1.02 4.21
N LEU A 19 -20.94 0.18 4.64
CA LEU A 19 -19.93 -0.42 3.76
C LEU A 19 -20.54 -1.70 3.18
N LEU A 20 -20.83 -1.70 1.87
CA LEU A 20 -21.45 -2.83 1.19
C LEU A 20 -20.45 -3.51 0.27
N LYS A 21 -20.65 -4.81 -0.01
CA LYS A 21 -19.86 -5.58 -0.98
C LYS A 21 -20.72 -5.99 -2.18
N SER A 22 -20.24 -5.76 -3.40
CA SER A 22 -20.87 -6.27 -4.63
C SER A 22 -20.52 -7.73 -4.86
N LEU A 23 -21.47 -8.60 -5.23
CA LEU A 23 -21.17 -9.97 -5.68
C LEU A 23 -20.60 -9.98 -7.10
N ALA A 24 -21.08 -9.09 -7.96
CA ALA A 24 -20.67 -9.02 -9.36
C ALA A 24 -19.18 -8.70 -9.53
N THR A 25 -18.64 -7.85 -8.66
CA THR A 25 -17.26 -7.35 -8.76
C THR A 25 -16.45 -7.61 -7.51
N ASN A 26 -17.05 -8.04 -6.40
CA ASN A 26 -16.41 -8.10 -5.07
C ASN A 26 -15.89 -6.76 -4.54
N ASN A 27 -16.13 -5.63 -5.21
CA ASN A 27 -15.76 -4.30 -4.72
C ASN A 27 -16.56 -3.95 -3.47
N ARG A 28 -15.93 -3.20 -2.56
CA ARG A 28 -16.59 -2.59 -1.43
C ARG A 28 -16.65 -1.08 -1.59
N PHE A 29 -17.81 -0.51 -1.32
CA PHE A 29 -18.00 0.95 -1.29
C PHE A 29 -18.84 1.36 -0.10
N TYR A 30 -18.55 2.54 0.42
CA TYR A 30 -19.44 3.22 1.35
C TYR A 30 -20.61 3.85 0.60
N MET A 31 -21.82 3.72 1.13
CA MET A 31 -23.02 4.29 0.55
C MET A 31 -23.94 4.82 1.63
N LEU A 32 -24.69 5.89 1.30
CA LEU A 32 -25.81 6.34 2.13
C LEU A 32 -27.03 5.44 1.85
N VAL A 33 -27.44 4.66 2.84
CA VAL A 33 -28.59 3.75 2.74
C VAL A 33 -29.79 4.30 3.50
N SER A 34 -30.98 4.19 2.90
CA SER A 34 -32.23 4.54 3.60
C SER A 34 -32.54 3.51 4.68
N PRO A 35 -33.17 3.91 5.81
CA PRO A 35 -33.60 2.96 6.84
C PRO A 35 -34.53 1.86 6.31
N GLU A 36 -35.35 2.18 5.30
CA GLU A 36 -36.34 1.28 4.70
C GLU A 36 -35.70 0.21 3.80
N SER A 37 -34.47 0.42 3.34
CA SER A 37 -33.76 -0.53 2.47
C SER A 37 -33.46 -1.87 3.14
N GLY A 38 -33.44 -1.90 4.48
CA GLY A 38 -33.03 -3.07 5.27
C GLY A 38 -31.52 -3.38 5.22
N LEU A 39 -30.76 -2.68 4.38
CA LEU A 39 -29.32 -2.91 4.19
C LEU A 39 -28.53 -2.52 5.43
N LYS A 40 -27.66 -3.42 5.87
CA LYS A 40 -26.75 -3.29 7.01
C LYS A 40 -25.32 -3.15 6.56
N ASN A 41 -24.49 -2.74 7.51
CA ASN A 41 -23.07 -2.65 7.29
C ASN A 41 -22.47 -4.04 7.04
N ALA A 42 -21.47 -4.13 6.16
CA ALA A 42 -20.87 -5.39 5.69
C ALA A 42 -21.84 -6.33 4.93
N ASP A 43 -23.07 -5.89 4.61
CA ASP A 43 -23.95 -6.66 3.75
C ASP A 43 -23.36 -6.82 2.36
N THR A 44 -23.79 -7.89 1.71
CA THR A 44 -23.42 -8.22 0.34
C THR A 44 -24.65 -8.07 -0.55
N ILE A 45 -24.49 -7.37 -1.67
CA ILE A 45 -25.54 -7.06 -2.64
C ILE A 45 -25.13 -7.60 -4.01
N ASP A 46 -26.08 -7.85 -4.91
CA ASP A 46 -25.77 -8.36 -6.25
C ASP A 46 -24.86 -7.39 -7.03
N ALA A 47 -25.26 -6.12 -7.09
CA ALA A 47 -24.51 -5.03 -7.71
C ALA A 47 -24.93 -3.67 -7.14
N PHE A 48 -24.04 -2.67 -7.21
CA PHE A 48 -24.37 -1.30 -6.85
C PHE A 48 -25.29 -0.65 -7.91
N PRO A 49 -26.33 0.11 -7.52
CA PRO A 49 -27.18 0.82 -8.48
C PRO A 49 -26.34 1.75 -9.38
N PRO A 50 -26.60 1.84 -10.70
CA PRO A 50 -25.78 2.62 -11.64
C PRO A 50 -25.65 4.12 -11.30
N ASP A 51 -26.65 4.68 -10.65
CA ASP A 51 -26.73 6.09 -10.26
C ASP A 51 -26.31 6.37 -8.82
N ALA A 52 -26.02 5.33 -8.02
CA ALA A 52 -25.62 5.47 -6.63
C ALA A 52 -24.34 6.30 -6.49
N LEU A 53 -24.34 7.18 -5.48
CA LEU A 53 -23.14 7.88 -5.04
C LEU A 53 -22.39 7.02 -4.02
N LEU A 54 -21.14 6.72 -4.33
CA LEU A 54 -20.29 5.77 -3.65
C LEU A 54 -19.05 6.47 -3.08
N GLY A 55 -18.62 5.99 -1.92
CA GLY A 55 -17.40 6.43 -1.25
C GLY A 55 -16.33 5.35 -1.29
N ILE A 56 -15.14 5.73 -1.73
CA ILE A 56 -13.91 4.92 -1.71
C ILE A 56 -13.08 5.43 -0.53
N ALA A 57 -13.01 4.67 0.55
CA ALA A 57 -11.97 4.89 1.56
C ALA A 57 -10.79 3.96 1.29
N TYR A 58 -9.66 4.19 1.96
CA TYR A 58 -8.44 3.42 1.74
C TYR A 58 -8.64 1.88 1.75
N PRO A 59 -9.39 1.29 2.71
CA PRO A 59 -9.61 -0.17 2.75
C PRO A 59 -10.36 -0.73 1.52
N CYS A 60 -11.11 0.10 0.77
CA CYS A 60 -11.82 -0.35 -0.42
C CYS A 60 -10.86 -0.78 -1.55
N LEU A 61 -9.66 -0.20 -1.60
CA LEU A 61 -8.64 -0.57 -2.59
C LEU A 61 -7.85 -1.83 -2.18
N GLU A 62 -7.75 -2.10 -0.88
CA GLU A 62 -7.06 -3.30 -0.37
C GLU A 62 -7.73 -4.60 -0.82
N ASP A 63 -9.03 -4.58 -1.12
CA ASP A 63 -9.75 -5.79 -1.57
C ASP A 63 -9.22 -6.35 -2.90
N GLY A 64 -8.61 -5.50 -3.74
CA GLY A 64 -7.93 -5.95 -4.95
C GLY A 64 -6.64 -6.72 -4.67
N LEU A 65 -5.96 -6.46 -3.54
CA LEU A 65 -4.70 -7.11 -3.17
C LEU A 65 -4.83 -8.62 -3.01
N ASN A 66 -6.03 -9.12 -2.67
CA ASN A 66 -6.27 -10.55 -2.59
C ASN A 66 -6.11 -11.24 -3.96
N ASP A 67 -6.66 -10.65 -5.02
CA ASP A 67 -6.55 -11.23 -6.37
C ASP A 67 -5.10 -11.13 -6.88
N PHE A 68 -4.38 -10.03 -6.59
CA PHE A 68 -2.94 -9.93 -6.85
C PHE A 68 -2.13 -11.01 -6.10
N ALA A 69 -2.43 -11.24 -4.83
CA ALA A 69 -1.76 -12.25 -4.02
C ALA A 69 -1.97 -13.67 -4.55
N ILE A 70 -3.20 -13.98 -5.00
CA ILE A 70 -3.50 -15.27 -5.66
C ILE A 70 -2.58 -15.44 -6.87
N ILE A 71 -2.53 -14.47 -7.79
CA ILE A 71 -1.70 -14.57 -9.00
C ILE A 71 -0.22 -14.77 -8.65
N ARG A 72 0.32 -13.97 -7.72
CA ARG A 72 1.72 -14.05 -7.30
C ARG A 72 2.07 -15.40 -6.68
N SER A 73 1.26 -15.86 -5.72
CA SER A 73 1.47 -17.17 -5.07
C SER A 73 1.31 -18.34 -6.05
N THR A 74 0.49 -18.17 -7.09
CA THR A 74 0.32 -19.16 -8.16
C THR A 74 1.58 -19.26 -9.02
N PHE A 75 2.20 -18.13 -9.40
CA PHE A 75 3.52 -18.15 -10.04
C PHE A 75 4.61 -18.76 -9.15
N GLU A 76 4.66 -18.39 -7.87
CA GLU A 76 5.62 -18.96 -6.92
C GLU A 76 5.46 -20.48 -6.77
N THR A 77 4.25 -21.00 -6.96
CA THR A 77 3.98 -22.44 -6.97
C THR A 77 4.49 -23.07 -8.27
N MET A 78 4.25 -22.46 -9.43
CA MET A 78 4.77 -22.94 -10.71
C MET A 78 6.31 -23.01 -10.70
N ASP A 79 6.99 -22.02 -10.13
CA ASP A 79 8.45 -21.99 -10.01
C ASP A 79 9.01 -23.15 -9.15
N GLN A 80 8.21 -23.69 -8.21
CA GLN A 80 8.60 -24.83 -7.38
C GLN A 80 8.42 -26.18 -8.09
N PHE A 81 7.56 -26.24 -9.11
CA PHE A 81 7.24 -27.46 -9.86
C PHE A 81 7.40 -27.24 -11.39
N PRO A 82 8.61 -26.88 -11.87
CA PRO A 82 8.81 -26.46 -13.26
C PRO A 82 8.59 -27.57 -14.30
N ASP A 83 8.65 -28.84 -13.89
CA ASP A 83 8.50 -30.01 -14.78
C ASP A 83 7.08 -30.58 -14.82
N ASP A 84 6.13 -30.01 -14.05
CA ASP A 84 4.75 -30.49 -13.94
C ASP A 84 3.80 -29.68 -14.86
N GLU A 85 3.67 -30.12 -16.11
CA GLU A 85 2.83 -29.45 -17.11
C GLU A 85 1.33 -29.51 -16.78
N GLU A 86 0.85 -30.59 -16.16
CA GLU A 86 -0.57 -30.72 -15.78
C GLU A 86 -0.91 -29.70 -14.68
N LEU A 87 -0.06 -29.61 -13.66
CA LEU A 87 -0.19 -28.58 -12.63
C LEU A 87 -0.07 -27.17 -13.23
N ARG A 88 0.83 -26.96 -14.19
CA ARG A 88 0.98 -25.66 -14.84
C ARG A 88 -0.29 -25.22 -15.57
N GLU A 89 -0.97 -26.13 -16.27
CA GLU A 89 -2.25 -25.84 -16.92
C GLU A 89 -3.31 -25.43 -15.89
N GLU A 90 -3.47 -26.15 -14.79
CA GLU A 90 -4.42 -25.80 -13.72
C GLU A 90 -4.11 -24.44 -13.07
N LEU A 91 -2.83 -24.16 -12.79
CA LEU A 91 -2.40 -22.91 -12.17
C LEU A 91 -2.61 -21.71 -13.12
N LEU A 92 -2.47 -21.89 -14.43
CA LEU A 92 -2.80 -20.85 -15.41
C LEU A 92 -4.31 -20.54 -15.46
N GLU A 93 -5.18 -21.53 -15.26
CA GLU A 93 -6.63 -21.28 -15.12
C GLU A 93 -6.96 -20.44 -13.88
N ILE A 94 -6.27 -20.69 -12.75
CA ILE A 94 -6.40 -19.89 -11.53
C ILE A 94 -5.98 -18.44 -11.77
N ILE A 95 -4.86 -18.23 -12.48
CA ILE A 95 -4.40 -16.88 -12.87
C ILE A 95 -5.44 -16.20 -13.76
N ALA A 96 -5.99 -16.90 -14.76
CA ALA A 96 -7.00 -16.34 -15.66
C ALA A 96 -8.30 -15.94 -14.92
N ASP A 97 -8.77 -16.74 -13.97
CA ASP A 97 -9.94 -16.38 -13.15
C ASP A 97 -9.66 -15.16 -12.24
N ALA A 98 -8.49 -15.11 -11.62
CA ALA A 98 -8.06 -13.97 -10.81
C ALA A 98 -7.91 -12.69 -11.65
N GLN A 99 -7.34 -12.78 -12.86
CA GLN A 99 -7.28 -11.70 -13.83
C GLN A 99 -8.69 -11.21 -14.19
N GLY A 100 -9.61 -12.12 -14.52
CA GLY A 100 -11.00 -11.76 -14.85
C GLY A 100 -11.74 -11.09 -13.68
N LYS A 101 -11.42 -11.42 -12.43
CA LYS A 101 -11.91 -10.71 -11.24
C LYS A 101 -11.32 -9.30 -11.13
N LEU A 102 -10.00 -9.15 -11.29
CA LEU A 102 -9.32 -7.86 -11.29
C LEU A 102 -9.85 -6.91 -12.37
N THR A 103 -10.00 -7.40 -13.60
CA THR A 103 -10.56 -6.63 -14.73
C THR A 103 -11.94 -6.09 -14.39
N ARG A 104 -12.84 -6.92 -13.87
CA ARG A 104 -14.20 -6.49 -13.46
C ARG A 104 -14.17 -5.44 -12.35
N ARG A 105 -13.35 -5.64 -11.33
CA ARG A 105 -13.18 -4.70 -10.20
C ARG A 105 -12.70 -3.34 -10.66
N LEU A 106 -11.60 -3.33 -11.40
CA LEU A 106 -10.95 -2.11 -11.87
C LEU A 106 -11.81 -1.40 -12.90
N THR A 107 -12.54 -2.13 -13.75
CA THR A 107 -13.54 -1.58 -14.67
C THR A 107 -14.62 -0.80 -13.93
N GLU A 108 -15.26 -1.40 -12.92
CA GLU A 108 -16.29 -0.69 -12.14
C GLU A 108 -15.69 0.52 -11.42
N LEU A 109 -14.51 0.40 -10.82
CA LEU A 109 -13.86 1.51 -10.15
C LEU A 109 -13.57 2.67 -11.12
N ARG A 110 -12.96 2.37 -12.28
CA ARG A 110 -12.61 3.33 -13.34
C ARG A 110 -13.84 4.04 -13.88
N ASP A 111 -14.90 3.29 -14.20
CA ASP A 111 -16.16 3.84 -14.74
C ASP A 111 -16.84 4.76 -13.73
N ARG A 112 -16.97 4.30 -12.47
CA ARG A 112 -17.63 5.08 -11.42
C ARG A 112 -16.86 6.35 -11.07
N VAL A 113 -15.54 6.32 -11.07
CA VAL A 113 -14.70 7.51 -10.87
C VAL A 113 -14.83 8.48 -12.05
N ALA A 114 -14.83 7.96 -13.28
CA ALA A 114 -15.01 8.77 -14.50
C ALA A 114 -16.35 9.51 -14.48
N ASP A 115 -17.42 8.80 -14.16
CA ASP A 115 -18.79 9.32 -14.10
C ASP A 115 -19.05 10.18 -12.86
N GLY A 116 -18.09 10.25 -11.94
CA GLY A 116 -18.23 10.98 -10.71
C GLY A 116 -19.19 10.37 -9.70
N ARG A 117 -19.49 9.08 -9.86
CA ARG A 117 -20.34 8.28 -8.99
C ARG A 117 -19.58 7.63 -7.86
N ALA A 118 -18.25 7.48 -7.96
CA ALA A 118 -17.40 7.08 -6.85
C ALA A 118 -16.40 8.19 -6.49
N LEU A 119 -16.27 8.47 -5.20
CA LEU A 119 -15.43 9.53 -4.65
C LEU A 119 -14.35 8.95 -3.75
N PHE A 120 -13.08 9.29 -4.02
CA PHE A 120 -11.99 9.06 -3.06
C PHE A 120 -12.20 9.98 -1.85
N LEU A 121 -12.61 9.38 -0.73
CA LEU A 121 -13.02 10.11 0.46
C LEU A 121 -11.79 10.63 1.23
N GLY A 122 -11.78 11.93 1.49
CA GLY A 122 -10.64 12.59 2.16
C GLY A 122 -9.43 12.79 1.25
N THR A 123 -9.51 12.45 -0.03
CA THR A 123 -8.41 12.58 -0.98
C THR A 123 -8.55 13.86 -1.79
N ASP A 124 -7.53 14.71 -1.80
CA ASP A 124 -7.46 15.82 -2.75
C ASP A 124 -7.00 15.29 -4.12
N LEU A 125 -7.90 15.28 -5.10
CA LEU A 125 -7.60 14.77 -6.44
C LEU A 125 -6.53 15.59 -7.17
N LYS A 126 -6.38 16.88 -6.84
CA LYS A 126 -5.32 17.71 -7.41
C LYS A 126 -3.97 17.26 -6.85
N ASP A 127 -3.88 17.03 -5.55
CA ASP A 127 -2.65 16.52 -4.94
C ASP A 127 -2.34 15.11 -5.43
N PHE A 128 -3.35 14.23 -5.53
CA PHE A 128 -3.22 12.91 -6.15
C PHE A 128 -2.57 13.01 -7.54
N LYS A 129 -3.12 13.87 -8.40
CA LYS A 129 -2.60 14.10 -9.75
C LYS A 129 -1.13 14.55 -9.73
N GLU A 130 -0.79 15.55 -8.91
CA GLU A 130 0.59 16.05 -8.81
C GLU A 130 1.55 14.97 -8.29
N TYR A 131 1.11 14.11 -7.36
CA TYR A 131 1.91 12.99 -6.88
C TYR A 131 2.17 11.95 -7.97
N VAL A 132 1.17 11.57 -8.77
CA VAL A 132 1.38 10.67 -9.92
C VAL A 132 2.33 11.29 -10.94
N ILE A 133 2.19 12.58 -11.25
CA ILE A 133 3.10 13.28 -12.17
C ILE A 133 4.53 13.25 -11.63
N ASN A 134 4.73 13.53 -10.33
CA ASN A 134 6.05 13.46 -9.72
C ASN A 134 6.61 12.03 -9.76
N LEU A 135 5.78 11.01 -9.52
CA LEU A 135 6.19 9.61 -9.58
C LEU A 135 6.60 9.20 -11.00
N ALA A 136 5.91 9.68 -12.03
CA ALA A 136 6.22 9.40 -13.43
C ALA A 136 7.40 10.22 -14.00
N THR A 137 7.83 11.30 -13.33
CA THR A 137 8.90 12.20 -13.84
C THR A 137 10.17 12.19 -13.02
N LYS A 138 10.07 12.07 -11.70
CA LYS A 138 11.20 12.08 -10.77
C LYS A 138 11.41 10.72 -10.10
N GLY A 139 10.36 9.92 -10.05
CA GLY A 139 10.33 8.67 -9.30
C GLY A 139 10.35 8.86 -7.78
N VAL A 140 10.39 7.73 -7.08
CA VAL A 140 10.50 7.64 -5.62
C VAL A 140 11.44 6.49 -5.25
N PRO A 141 12.19 6.57 -4.14
CA PRO A 141 12.99 5.43 -3.70
C PRO A 141 12.14 4.17 -3.51
N ARG A 142 12.57 3.04 -4.07
CA ARG A 142 11.85 1.76 -4.01
C ARG A 142 11.59 1.32 -2.57
N ARG A 143 12.60 1.45 -1.70
CA ARG A 143 12.49 1.21 -0.24
C ARG A 143 11.37 1.97 0.44
N THR A 144 11.10 3.20 0.01
CA THR A 144 10.02 4.01 0.60
C THR A 144 8.67 3.40 0.27
N LEU A 145 8.46 2.95 -0.96
CA LEU A 145 7.22 2.28 -1.37
C LEU A 145 7.04 0.95 -0.64
N ASP A 146 8.07 0.11 -0.65
CA ASP A 146 8.06 -1.19 0.03
C ASP A 146 7.80 -1.04 1.54
N SER A 147 8.50 -0.12 2.21
CA SER A 147 8.31 0.14 3.64
C SER A 147 6.92 0.68 3.98
N MET A 148 6.37 1.60 3.17
CA MET A 148 5.07 2.20 3.46
C MET A 148 3.92 1.26 3.16
N MET A 149 4.04 0.46 2.10
CA MET A 149 3.02 -0.52 1.71
C MET A 149 3.18 -1.86 2.44
N LYS A 150 4.28 -2.05 3.19
CA LYS A 150 4.66 -3.30 3.87
C LYS A 150 4.73 -4.47 2.89
N LEU A 151 5.36 -4.22 1.75
CA LEU A 151 5.57 -5.17 0.67
C LEU A 151 7.07 -5.22 0.34
N ASP A 152 7.49 -6.22 -0.43
CA ASP A 152 8.81 -6.32 -1.04
C ASP A 152 8.63 -6.63 -2.52
N VAL A 153 8.08 -5.68 -3.26
CA VAL A 153 7.82 -5.82 -4.70
C VAL A 153 8.68 -4.87 -5.51
N PHE A 154 8.98 -3.68 -5.00
CA PHE A 154 9.76 -2.70 -5.74
C PHE A 154 11.24 -3.08 -5.77
N GLU A 155 11.83 -3.44 -4.63
CA GLU A 155 13.19 -3.95 -4.53
C GLU A 155 13.36 -5.32 -5.20
N SER A 156 12.42 -6.25 -4.99
CA SER A 156 12.46 -7.57 -5.64
C SER A 156 12.55 -7.48 -7.17
N VAL A 157 11.73 -6.64 -7.81
CA VAL A 157 11.76 -6.46 -9.27
C VAL A 157 13.06 -5.79 -9.71
N ALA A 158 13.51 -4.74 -9.02
CA ALA A 158 14.76 -4.06 -9.36
C ALA A 158 15.98 -4.98 -9.28
N THR A 159 15.98 -5.90 -8.32
CA THR A 159 17.01 -6.93 -8.16
C THR A 159 16.97 -7.92 -9.33
N ALA A 160 15.77 -8.37 -9.73
CA ALA A 160 15.62 -9.24 -10.88
C ALA A 160 16.03 -8.56 -12.20
N ASP A 161 15.65 -7.30 -12.41
CA ASP A 161 16.06 -6.50 -13.59
C ASP A 161 17.58 -6.34 -13.67
N ALA A 162 18.23 -6.06 -12.54
CA ALA A 162 19.69 -6.00 -12.41
C ALA A 162 20.36 -7.33 -12.82
N LEU A 163 19.85 -8.46 -12.33
CA LEU A 163 20.35 -9.79 -12.69
C LEU A 163 20.15 -10.10 -14.18
N LEU A 164 18.97 -9.82 -14.73
CA LEU A 164 18.64 -10.09 -16.14
C LEU A 164 19.44 -9.21 -17.11
N SER A 165 19.69 -7.95 -16.75
CA SER A 165 20.48 -7.01 -17.55
C SER A 165 21.99 -7.15 -17.38
N GLY A 166 22.44 -7.96 -16.42
CA GLY A 166 23.85 -8.09 -16.05
C GLY A 166 24.43 -6.84 -15.38
N GLN A 167 23.58 -5.92 -14.91
CA GLN A 167 23.97 -4.74 -14.15
C GLN A 167 23.85 -5.03 -12.67
N PHE A 168 24.97 -5.06 -11.94
CA PHE A 168 24.95 -5.40 -10.51
C PHE A 168 24.50 -4.25 -9.59
N GLU A 169 24.17 -3.09 -10.13
CA GLU A 169 23.58 -1.97 -9.39
C GLU A 169 22.07 -1.92 -9.68
N SER A 170 21.26 -2.31 -8.68
CA SER A 170 19.80 -2.20 -8.79
C SER A 170 19.38 -0.73 -8.87
N GLU A 171 18.46 -0.43 -9.78
CA GLU A 171 17.91 0.92 -9.89
C GLU A 171 17.20 1.31 -8.59
N PHE A 172 17.69 2.35 -7.92
CA PHE A 172 17.20 2.75 -6.60
C PHE A 172 15.80 3.39 -6.63
N MET A 173 15.47 4.02 -7.76
CA MET A 173 14.22 4.76 -7.94
C MET A 173 13.21 3.90 -8.70
N TYR A 174 11.95 3.95 -8.27
CA TYR A 174 10.82 3.53 -9.06
C TYR A 174 10.24 4.73 -9.78
N VAL A 175 10.07 4.63 -11.10
CA VAL A 175 9.37 5.61 -11.93
C VAL A 175 8.08 4.96 -12.43
N TYR A 176 6.95 5.64 -12.28
CA TYR A 176 5.68 5.13 -12.81
C TYR A 176 5.67 5.25 -14.33
N GLU A 177 5.75 4.11 -15.02
CA GLU A 177 5.74 4.04 -16.48
C GLU A 177 4.32 3.87 -17.03
N LEU A 178 3.76 4.97 -17.55
CA LEU A 178 2.48 4.92 -18.25
C LEU A 178 2.63 4.21 -19.60
N MET A 179 1.65 3.39 -19.96
CA MET A 179 1.55 2.78 -21.28
C MET A 179 1.48 3.88 -22.37
N PRO A 180 1.97 3.60 -23.59
CA PRO A 180 1.95 4.58 -24.68
C PRO A 180 0.56 5.19 -24.95
N ALA A 181 -0.51 4.40 -24.80
CA ALA A 181 -1.90 4.85 -24.97
C ALA A 181 -2.34 5.90 -23.93
N HIS A 182 -1.63 5.99 -22.80
CA HIS A 182 -1.91 6.90 -21.69
C HIS A 182 -0.69 7.74 -21.34
N SER A 183 0.14 8.09 -22.33
CA SER A 183 1.39 8.81 -22.08
C SER A 183 1.16 10.07 -21.23
N LEU A 184 2.14 10.39 -20.38
CA LEU A 184 2.05 11.54 -19.49
C LEU A 184 1.79 12.83 -20.27
N GLU A 185 2.41 12.99 -21.44
CA GLU A 185 2.20 14.13 -22.35
C GLU A 185 0.71 14.31 -22.73
N THR A 186 -0.01 13.21 -22.92
CA THR A 186 -1.41 13.22 -23.32
C THR A 186 -2.34 13.52 -22.14
N ILE A 187 -2.06 12.94 -20.98
CA ILE A 187 -2.99 13.01 -19.84
C ILE A 187 -2.70 14.15 -18.88
N ARG A 188 -1.48 14.70 -18.85
CA ARG A 188 -1.04 15.69 -17.85
C ARG A 188 -1.92 16.92 -17.76
N ASP A 189 -2.48 17.41 -18.87
CA ASP A 189 -3.28 18.64 -18.89
C ASP A 189 -4.76 18.41 -18.57
N LEU A 190 -5.18 17.16 -18.36
CA LEU A 190 -6.53 16.83 -17.96
C LEU A 190 -6.86 17.41 -16.57
N ALA A 191 -8.14 17.73 -16.34
CA ALA A 191 -8.61 18.04 -14.99
C ALA A 191 -8.36 16.86 -14.02
N PRO A 192 -8.23 17.09 -12.70
CA PRO A 192 -7.85 16.04 -11.75
C PRO A 192 -8.65 14.74 -11.83
N ARG A 193 -9.98 14.80 -11.88
CA ARG A 193 -10.82 13.58 -11.95
C ARG A 193 -10.62 12.79 -13.26
N PRO A 194 -10.74 13.40 -14.46
CA PRO A 194 -10.38 12.71 -15.70
C PRO A 194 -8.95 12.16 -15.71
N PHE A 195 -7.99 12.88 -15.13
CA PHE A 195 -6.62 12.39 -14.97
C PHE A 195 -6.58 11.10 -14.14
N VAL A 196 -7.17 11.09 -12.94
CA VAL A 196 -7.21 9.89 -12.07
C VAL A 196 -7.87 8.73 -12.80
N SER A 197 -9.00 8.95 -13.47
CA SER A 197 -9.67 7.92 -14.27
C SER A 197 -8.75 7.35 -15.36
N ARG A 198 -7.97 8.18 -16.06
CA ARG A 198 -6.99 7.71 -17.07
C ARG A 198 -5.82 6.94 -16.48
N VAL A 199 -5.41 7.25 -15.26
CA VAL A 199 -4.36 6.49 -14.58
C VAL A 199 -4.87 5.12 -14.12
N PHE A 200 -6.14 5.00 -13.70
CA PHE A 200 -6.75 3.69 -13.47
C PHE A 200 -6.97 2.91 -14.77
N GLU A 201 -7.27 3.58 -15.89
CA GLU A 201 -7.31 2.98 -17.23
C GLU A 201 -5.96 2.35 -17.62
N ASP A 202 -4.85 2.99 -17.27
CA ASP A 202 -3.50 2.48 -17.51
C ASP A 202 -3.23 1.18 -16.76
N VAL A 203 -3.64 1.12 -15.49
CA VAL A 203 -3.54 -0.12 -14.69
C VAL A 203 -4.44 -1.20 -15.28
N LEU A 204 -5.69 -0.87 -15.61
CA LEU A 204 -6.62 -1.83 -16.22
C LEU A 204 -6.08 -2.37 -17.55
N SER A 205 -5.54 -1.51 -18.42
CA SER A 205 -4.91 -1.92 -19.68
C SER A 205 -3.72 -2.86 -19.43
N SER A 206 -2.96 -2.61 -18.36
CA SER A 206 -1.86 -3.50 -17.94
C SER A 206 -2.38 -4.84 -17.41
N VAL A 207 -3.50 -4.86 -16.69
CA VAL A 207 -4.18 -6.08 -16.21
C VAL A 207 -4.77 -6.88 -17.37
N GLU A 208 -5.28 -6.23 -18.40
CA GLU A 208 -5.91 -6.90 -19.57
C GLU A 208 -4.87 -7.43 -20.57
N CYS A 209 -3.62 -6.99 -20.49
CA CYS A 209 -2.52 -7.40 -21.36
C CYS A 209 -2.03 -8.82 -21.01
N PRO A 210 -2.28 -9.84 -21.86
CA PRO A 210 -1.90 -11.22 -21.56
C PRO A 210 -0.39 -11.44 -21.43
N GLU A 211 0.41 -10.62 -22.11
CA GLU A 211 1.87 -10.67 -22.06
C GLU A 211 2.42 -10.39 -20.66
N ASN A 212 1.65 -9.71 -19.80
CA ASN A 212 2.04 -9.45 -18.43
C ASN A 212 1.89 -10.66 -17.50
N TYR A 213 1.37 -11.79 -17.99
CA TYR A 213 1.12 -13.01 -17.21
C TYR A 213 2.05 -14.17 -17.62
N GLN A 214 3.18 -13.87 -18.26
CA GLN A 214 4.16 -14.88 -18.65
C GLN A 214 4.90 -15.47 -17.45
N ASP A 215 5.24 -14.63 -16.48
CA ASP A 215 5.97 -15.00 -15.27
C ASP A 215 5.71 -13.99 -14.14
N LYS A 216 6.12 -14.35 -12.91
CA LYS A 216 5.95 -13.50 -11.72
C LYS A 216 6.60 -12.13 -11.86
N HIS A 217 7.81 -12.06 -12.41
CA HIS A 217 8.56 -10.83 -12.50
C HIS A 217 7.89 -9.85 -13.47
N THR A 218 7.48 -10.33 -14.64
CA THR A 218 6.75 -9.53 -15.64
C THR A 218 5.43 -9.02 -15.07
N PHE A 219 4.66 -9.87 -14.36
CA PHE A 219 3.44 -9.46 -13.68
C PHE A 219 3.69 -8.41 -12.59
N ASP A 220 4.67 -8.67 -11.71
CA ASP A 220 5.00 -7.76 -10.61
C ASP A 220 5.43 -6.39 -11.15
N ARG A 221 6.29 -6.36 -12.17
CA ARG A 221 6.80 -5.14 -12.80
C ARG A 221 5.71 -4.34 -13.51
N ASN A 222 4.94 -4.98 -14.38
CA ASN A 222 4.06 -4.26 -15.31
C ASN A 222 2.65 -4.02 -14.76
N VAL A 223 2.21 -4.82 -13.78
CA VAL A 223 0.84 -4.76 -13.25
C VAL A 223 0.83 -4.41 -11.77
N PHE A 224 1.48 -5.23 -10.94
CA PHE A 224 1.34 -5.11 -9.48
C PHE A 224 1.97 -3.82 -8.95
N GLN A 225 3.21 -3.50 -9.37
CA GLN A 225 3.88 -2.25 -8.99
C GLN A 225 3.06 -1.02 -9.34
N LYS A 226 2.42 -1.00 -10.51
CA LYS A 226 1.55 0.13 -10.91
C LYS A 226 0.37 0.28 -9.95
N PHE A 227 -0.34 -0.81 -9.66
CA PHE A 227 -1.47 -0.75 -8.72
C PHE A 227 -1.04 -0.29 -7.33
N ILE A 228 0.07 -0.83 -6.80
CA ILE A 228 0.60 -0.44 -5.49
C ILE A 228 1.08 1.02 -5.47
N ALA A 229 1.69 1.49 -6.54
CA ALA A 229 2.08 2.89 -6.67
C ALA A 229 0.87 3.83 -6.56
N LEU A 230 -0.27 3.48 -7.18
CA LEU A 230 -1.50 4.28 -7.04
C LEU A 230 -2.11 4.18 -5.65
N MET A 231 -2.05 3.01 -5.01
CA MET A 231 -2.44 2.87 -3.60
C MET A 231 -1.59 3.76 -2.68
N PHE A 232 -0.28 3.81 -2.91
CA PHE A 232 0.64 4.70 -2.20
C PHE A 232 0.28 6.17 -2.40
N VAL A 233 0.03 6.59 -3.64
CA VAL A 233 -0.38 7.97 -3.93
C VAL A 233 -1.70 8.29 -3.23
N ASN A 234 -2.68 7.38 -3.28
CA ASN A 234 -3.94 7.52 -2.58
C ASN A 234 -3.70 7.68 -1.07
N TYR A 235 -2.87 6.82 -0.47
CA TYR A 235 -2.50 6.89 0.94
C TYR A 235 -1.90 8.26 1.28
N ALA A 236 -0.89 8.70 0.54
CA ALA A 236 -0.15 9.93 0.79
C ALA A 236 -0.99 11.21 0.65
N THR A 237 -2.12 11.14 -0.06
CA THR A 237 -2.98 12.29 -0.37
C THR A 237 -4.35 12.23 0.30
N THR A 238 -4.58 11.22 1.14
CA THR A 238 -5.84 11.03 1.86
C THR A 238 -5.71 11.47 3.32
N GLU A 239 -6.71 12.16 3.84
CA GLU A 239 -6.75 12.55 5.25
C GLU A 239 -6.75 11.33 6.19
N PRO A 240 -5.98 11.34 7.30
CA PRO A 240 -5.80 10.16 8.15
C PRO A 240 -7.06 9.55 8.75
N VAL A 241 -8.13 10.34 8.93
CA VAL A 241 -9.42 9.83 9.45
C VAL A 241 -10.03 8.79 8.51
N PHE A 242 -9.73 8.83 7.22
CA PHE A 242 -10.23 7.90 6.20
C PHE A 242 -9.38 6.63 6.06
N TYR A 243 -8.30 6.49 6.82
CA TYR A 243 -7.52 5.26 6.87
C TYR A 243 -8.18 4.16 7.72
N GLY A 244 -9.11 4.52 8.62
CA GLY A 244 -9.70 3.56 9.56
C GLY A 244 -8.70 3.05 10.61
N THR A 245 -7.72 3.87 10.97
CA THR A 245 -6.65 3.53 11.93
C THR A 245 -7.11 3.56 13.39
N ASN A 246 -8.34 4.00 13.67
CA ASN A 246 -8.86 3.95 15.03
C ASN A 246 -9.24 2.50 15.39
N LYS A 247 -8.90 2.06 16.61
CA LYS A 247 -9.30 0.74 17.13
C LYS A 247 -10.82 0.47 16.96
N ALA A 248 -11.63 1.52 17.07
CA ALA A 248 -13.08 1.44 16.90
C ALA A 248 -13.52 1.08 15.47
N ASP A 249 -12.69 1.33 14.45
CA ASP A 249 -13.01 1.08 13.04
C ASP A 249 -12.74 -0.39 12.64
N TYR A 250 -11.93 -1.13 13.40
CA TYR A 250 -11.58 -2.53 13.10
C TYR A 250 -12.70 -3.54 13.34
N GLY A 251 -12.74 -4.62 12.55
CA GLY A 251 -13.72 -5.69 12.74
C GLY A 251 -15.10 -5.30 12.26
N VAL A 252 -15.19 -4.83 11.01
CA VAL A 252 -16.44 -4.46 10.34
C VAL A 252 -17.35 -5.69 10.27
N SER A 253 -18.52 -5.60 10.90
CA SER A 253 -19.56 -6.63 10.83
C SER A 253 -20.96 -5.98 10.82
N ALA A 254 -21.97 -6.77 10.48
CA ALA A 254 -23.37 -6.33 10.46
C ALA A 254 -23.94 -6.03 11.85
N ASP A 255 -23.41 -6.69 12.89
CA ASP A 255 -23.90 -6.59 14.27
C ASP A 255 -23.16 -5.52 15.08
N LYS A 256 -22.03 -5.01 14.57
CA LYS A 256 -21.25 -3.97 15.26
C LYS A 256 -21.83 -2.59 14.95
N ALA A 257 -22.05 -1.80 15.99
CA ALA A 257 -22.47 -0.40 15.86
C ALA A 257 -21.32 0.45 15.30
N MET A 258 -21.33 0.66 13.98
CA MET A 258 -20.29 1.44 13.29
C MET A 258 -20.66 2.92 13.11
N ASP A 259 -21.95 3.27 13.19
CA ASP A 259 -22.48 4.60 12.84
C ASP A 259 -21.86 5.76 13.64
N ALA A 260 -21.34 5.49 14.84
CA ALA A 260 -20.72 6.48 15.72
C ALA A 260 -19.18 6.49 15.65
N THR A 261 -18.58 5.62 14.83
CA THR A 261 -17.12 5.55 14.70
C THR A 261 -16.58 6.76 13.93
N PRO A 262 -15.35 7.24 14.21
CA PRO A 262 -14.79 8.41 13.54
C PRO A 262 -14.80 8.29 12.01
N LEU A 263 -14.45 7.12 11.48
CA LEU A 263 -14.47 6.86 10.04
C LEU A 263 -15.88 7.00 9.46
N TYR A 264 -16.88 6.33 10.03
CA TYR A 264 -18.26 6.34 9.48
C TYR A 264 -18.91 7.71 9.59
N VAL A 265 -18.59 8.48 10.63
CA VAL A 265 -19.04 9.87 10.76
C VAL A 265 -18.43 10.73 9.65
N ALA A 266 -17.11 10.65 9.43
CA ALA A 266 -16.41 11.40 8.39
C ALA A 266 -16.91 11.02 6.98
N VAL A 267 -17.04 9.72 6.70
CA VAL A 267 -17.62 9.18 5.46
C VAL A 267 -19.04 9.72 5.24
N GLY A 268 -19.88 9.67 6.27
CA GLY A 268 -21.27 10.12 6.17
C GLY A 268 -21.37 11.61 5.90
N GLN A 269 -20.50 12.42 6.49
CA GLN A 269 -20.43 13.84 6.19
C GLN A 269 -19.99 14.08 4.74
N ALA A 270 -18.91 13.43 4.30
CA ALA A 270 -18.39 13.58 2.94
C ALA A 270 -19.42 13.19 1.87
N LEU A 271 -20.10 12.05 2.04
CA LEU A 271 -21.13 11.60 1.11
C LEU A 271 -22.35 12.52 1.08
N ARG A 272 -22.82 13.02 2.24
CA ARG A 272 -23.97 13.94 2.29
C ARG A 272 -23.66 15.30 1.67
N THR A 273 -22.44 15.81 1.85
CA THR A 273 -21.99 17.03 1.17
C THR A 273 -21.94 16.82 -0.34
N ALA A 274 -21.44 15.68 -0.80
CA ALA A 274 -21.38 15.37 -2.22
C ALA A 274 -22.76 15.12 -2.86
N ASP A 275 -23.70 14.53 -2.13
CA ASP A 275 -25.09 14.35 -2.58
C ASP A 275 -25.93 15.65 -2.52
N GLY A 276 -25.33 16.77 -2.09
CA GLY A 276 -26.00 18.06 -1.99
C GLY A 276 -26.98 18.20 -0.82
N ARG A 277 -27.01 17.23 0.11
CA ARG A 277 -27.89 17.23 1.30
C ARG A 277 -27.42 18.15 2.42
N VAL A 278 -26.16 18.55 2.41
CA VAL A 278 -25.56 19.43 3.42
C VAL A 278 -24.70 20.50 2.75
N THR A 279 -24.91 21.77 3.11
CA THR A 279 -24.03 22.88 2.74
C THR A 279 -22.74 22.77 3.53
N LYS A 280 -21.58 22.94 2.87
CA LYS A 280 -20.22 22.73 3.39
C LYS A 280 -19.96 23.54 4.68
N GLU A 281 -20.36 23.03 5.84
CA GLU A 281 -19.92 23.53 7.15
C GLU A 281 -18.52 22.96 7.42
N PRO A 282 -17.55 23.78 7.86
CA PRO A 282 -16.20 23.32 8.14
C PRO A 282 -16.23 22.24 9.23
N VAL A 283 -15.65 21.08 8.93
CA VAL A 283 -15.39 20.02 9.91
C VAL A 283 -14.48 20.64 10.98
N GLU A 284 -14.99 20.88 12.18
CA GLU A 284 -14.10 21.17 13.30
C GLU A 284 -13.19 19.96 13.50
N PRO A 285 -11.87 20.14 13.57
CA PRO A 285 -10.96 19.04 13.83
C PRO A 285 -11.34 18.44 15.18
N VAL A 286 -11.86 17.21 15.15
CA VAL A 286 -12.10 16.42 16.36
C VAL A 286 -10.77 16.34 17.08
N ARG A 287 -10.65 17.04 18.22
CA ARG A 287 -9.50 16.90 19.12
C ARG A 287 -9.50 15.47 19.64
N LEU A 288 -8.67 14.63 19.01
CA LEU A 288 -8.32 13.31 19.51
C LEU A 288 -7.70 13.48 20.89
N VAL A 289 -8.45 13.13 21.94
CA VAL A 289 -7.85 12.78 23.22
C VAL A 289 -7.31 11.37 23.03
N GLY A 290 -6.05 11.27 22.57
CA GLY A 290 -5.37 10.00 22.38
C GLY A 290 -5.12 9.29 23.72
N PRO A 291 -5.18 7.95 23.77
CA PRO A 291 -4.39 7.21 24.74
C PRO A 291 -2.92 7.46 24.43
N GLN A 292 -2.15 7.89 25.43
CA GLN A 292 -0.69 7.75 25.43
C GLN A 292 -0.38 6.25 25.24
N ASP A 293 0.69 5.95 24.52
CA ASP A 293 1.15 4.62 24.07
C ASP A 293 0.54 4.14 22.73
N ALA A 294 0.81 4.90 21.68
CA ALA A 294 0.94 4.38 20.33
C ALA A 294 2.21 4.98 19.72
N ASP A 295 3.14 4.10 19.35
CA ASP A 295 4.39 4.42 18.68
C ASP A 295 4.15 5.40 17.53
N GLN A 296 4.85 6.53 17.58
CA GLN A 296 4.71 7.61 16.61
C GLN A 296 5.27 7.16 15.27
N ALA A 297 4.38 6.86 14.32
CA ALA A 297 4.69 6.96 12.91
C ALA A 297 5.29 8.36 12.65
N ALA A 298 6.54 8.39 12.22
CA ALA A 298 7.26 9.62 11.93
C ALA A 298 6.47 10.44 10.92
N ALA A 299 6.08 11.66 11.31
CA ALA A 299 5.59 12.65 10.36
C ALA A 299 6.67 12.89 9.29
N PRO A 300 6.31 13.03 8.01
CA PRO A 300 7.29 13.37 6.97
C PRO A 300 7.94 14.72 7.31
N PRO A 301 9.25 14.89 7.08
CA PRO A 301 9.91 16.16 7.37
C PRO A 301 9.33 17.27 6.47
N PRO A 302 9.19 18.50 6.99
CA PRO A 302 8.74 19.62 6.19
C PRO A 302 9.72 19.89 5.05
N VAL A 303 9.14 20.15 3.88
CA VAL A 303 9.86 20.45 2.64
C VAL A 303 10.84 21.62 2.85
N GLY A 304 12.14 21.35 2.71
CA GLY A 304 13.18 22.39 2.57
C GLY A 304 14.37 22.37 3.54
N THR A 305 14.55 21.36 4.39
CA THR A 305 15.73 21.31 5.29
C THR A 305 16.96 20.72 4.60
N PRO A 306 18.12 21.41 4.56
CA PRO A 306 19.37 20.84 4.04
C PRO A 306 19.86 19.66 4.89
N LEU A 307 20.35 18.61 4.22
CA LEU A 307 20.75 17.31 4.79
C LEU A 307 21.75 17.43 5.97
N GLU A 308 22.54 18.50 6.00
CA GLU A 308 23.59 18.75 7.01
C GLU A 308 23.04 19.06 8.41
N GLN A 309 21.79 19.52 8.53
CA GLN A 309 21.16 19.79 9.83
C GLN A 309 20.49 18.57 10.46
N VAL A 310 20.21 17.52 9.68
CA VAL A 310 19.59 16.27 10.17
C VAL A 310 20.60 15.44 10.97
N VAL A 311 21.89 15.52 10.64
CA VAL A 311 22.94 14.71 11.26
C VAL A 311 23.46 15.32 12.57
N ALA A 312 23.40 16.63 12.73
CA ALA A 312 23.96 17.33 13.90
C ALA A 312 23.09 17.28 15.17
N GLY A 313 21.84 16.80 15.08
CA GLY A 313 20.85 16.82 16.16
C GLY A 313 20.53 15.47 16.81
N ALA A 314 21.25 14.39 16.47
CA ALA A 314 20.97 13.06 16.99
C ALA A 314 21.38 12.93 18.48
N VAL A 315 20.50 13.38 19.37
CA VAL A 315 20.54 13.04 20.80
C VAL A 315 20.31 11.53 20.91
N SER A 316 21.23 10.83 21.59
CA SER A 316 21.09 9.40 21.94
C SER A 316 19.69 9.14 22.50
N ARG A 317 18.84 8.49 21.71
CA ARG A 317 17.56 7.94 22.15
C ARG A 317 17.75 6.45 22.37
N THR A 318 17.62 6.03 23.62
CA THR A 318 17.48 4.63 24.01
C THR A 318 16.09 4.17 23.56
N ILE A 319 16.02 3.23 22.63
CA ILE A 319 14.77 2.65 22.14
C ILE A 319 14.46 1.44 23.02
N GLU A 320 13.32 1.44 23.71
CA GLU A 320 12.79 0.23 24.36
C GLU A 320 11.98 -0.58 23.34
N LEU A 321 12.52 -1.75 22.94
CA LEU A 321 11.91 -2.65 21.94
C LEU A 321 11.03 -3.70 22.63
N SER A 322 9.73 -3.48 22.61
CA SER A 322 8.73 -4.31 23.32
C SER A 322 8.34 -5.62 22.63
N ASN A 323 9.22 -6.28 21.85
CA ASN A 323 8.98 -7.61 21.22
C ASN A 323 10.30 -8.36 20.88
N LEU A 324 11.23 -8.45 21.83
CA LEU A 324 12.58 -9.02 21.66
C LEU A 324 12.68 -10.43 21.03
N PRO A 325 11.84 -11.45 21.32
CA PRO A 325 12.14 -12.82 20.89
C PRO A 325 12.13 -13.02 19.37
N ILE A 326 11.27 -12.29 18.64
CA ILE A 326 11.10 -12.45 17.19
C ILE A 326 12.13 -11.59 16.43
N ALA A 327 12.44 -10.40 16.96
CA ALA A 327 13.44 -9.50 16.38
C ALA A 327 14.86 -10.07 16.52
N ASP A 328 15.18 -10.68 17.67
CA ASP A 328 16.46 -11.36 17.91
C ASP A 328 16.72 -12.45 16.87
N GLN A 329 15.72 -13.29 16.61
CA GLN A 329 15.86 -14.43 15.71
C GLN A 329 16.09 -14.00 14.26
N GLN A 330 15.32 -13.02 13.77
CA GLN A 330 15.48 -12.49 12.40
C GLN A 330 16.83 -11.81 12.22
N LEU A 331 17.26 -11.01 13.19
CA LEU A 331 18.54 -10.30 13.14
C LEU A 331 19.72 -11.30 13.15
N LEU A 332 19.67 -12.31 14.02
CA LEU A 332 20.68 -13.36 14.10
C LEU A 332 20.75 -14.19 12.80
N GLU A 333 19.61 -14.47 12.18
CA GLU A 333 19.57 -15.19 10.91
C GLU A 333 20.29 -14.42 9.80
N HIS A 334 20.01 -13.12 9.64
CA HIS A 334 20.67 -12.29 8.65
C HIS A 334 22.18 -12.17 8.90
N MET A 335 22.59 -11.99 10.16
CA MET A 335 24.01 -11.93 10.51
C MET A 335 24.73 -13.25 10.27
N THR A 336 24.05 -14.39 10.46
CA THR A 336 24.58 -15.73 10.18
C THR A 336 24.83 -15.90 8.69
N ARG A 337 23.88 -15.50 7.83
CA ARG A 337 24.05 -15.54 6.37
C ARG A 337 25.23 -14.69 5.90
N VAL A 338 25.38 -13.47 6.44
CA VAL A 338 26.53 -12.60 6.14
C VAL A 338 27.85 -13.26 6.55
N ALA A 339 27.89 -13.89 7.73
CA ALA A 339 29.08 -14.60 8.20
C ALA A 339 29.41 -15.82 7.32
N GLU A 340 28.41 -16.57 6.86
CA GLU A 340 28.60 -17.68 5.92
C GLU A 340 29.15 -17.22 4.58
N THR A 341 28.59 -16.16 3.99
CA THR A 341 29.12 -15.57 2.75
C THR A 341 30.56 -15.11 2.92
N ALA A 342 30.89 -14.49 4.06
CA ALA A 342 32.25 -14.06 4.35
C ALA A 342 33.23 -15.24 4.53
N ARG A 343 32.78 -16.36 5.10
CA ARG A 343 33.57 -17.60 5.15
C ARG A 343 33.82 -18.18 3.76
N ILE A 344 32.82 -18.15 2.87
CA ILE A 344 32.99 -18.60 1.48
C ILE A 344 34.07 -17.76 0.79
N LEU A 345 34.06 -16.43 0.98
CA LEU A 345 35.12 -15.54 0.46
C LEU A 345 36.52 -15.92 0.98
N GLY A 346 36.62 -16.38 2.23
CA GLY A 346 37.85 -16.88 2.84
C GLY A 346 38.42 -18.15 2.20
N HIS A 347 37.60 -18.95 1.51
CA HIS A 347 38.02 -20.19 0.85
C HIS A 347 38.41 -19.99 -0.62
N LEU A 348 38.29 -18.77 -1.15
CA LEU A 348 38.68 -18.47 -2.53
C LEU A 348 40.22 -18.33 -2.65
N ASP A 349 40.74 -18.68 -3.83
CA ASP A 349 42.17 -18.59 -4.19
C ASP A 349 42.67 -17.14 -4.43
N SER A 350 41.89 -16.14 -4.01
CA SER A 350 42.22 -14.73 -4.13
C SER A 350 42.60 -14.15 -2.76
N PRO A 351 43.84 -13.65 -2.57
CA PRO A 351 44.24 -12.99 -1.32
C PRO A 351 43.32 -11.84 -0.92
N ARG A 352 42.82 -11.09 -1.91
CA ARG A 352 41.90 -9.97 -1.70
C ARG A 352 40.50 -10.42 -1.27
N ALA A 353 40.03 -11.57 -1.79
CA ALA A 353 38.75 -12.12 -1.36
C ALA A 353 38.80 -12.58 0.11
N ARG A 354 39.93 -13.18 0.53
CA ARG A 354 40.14 -13.58 1.92
C ARG A 354 40.17 -12.38 2.86
N GLU A 355 40.89 -11.32 2.47
CA GLU A 355 40.94 -10.06 3.23
C GLU A 355 39.55 -9.45 3.38
N CYS A 356 38.75 -9.39 2.30
CA CYS A 356 37.36 -8.93 2.38
C CYS A 356 36.51 -9.81 3.30
N GLY A 357 36.65 -11.13 3.23
CA GLY A 357 35.97 -12.07 4.12
C GLY A 357 36.30 -11.81 5.60
N GLU A 358 37.56 -11.63 5.94
CA GLU A 358 38.00 -11.31 7.31
C GLU A 358 37.45 -9.97 7.81
N LEU A 359 37.46 -8.93 6.96
CA LEU A 359 36.92 -7.62 7.30
C LEU A 359 35.43 -7.68 7.60
N ILE A 360 34.67 -8.42 6.78
CA ILE A 360 33.23 -8.62 6.99
C ILE A 360 32.99 -9.39 8.29
N LEU A 361 33.72 -10.48 8.55
CA LEU A 361 33.57 -11.24 9.79
C LEU A 361 33.85 -10.38 11.04
N ARG A 362 34.89 -9.54 11.00
CA ARG A 362 35.20 -8.60 12.10
C ARG A 362 34.10 -7.56 12.29
N ALA A 363 33.59 -6.98 11.21
CA ALA A 363 32.50 -6.00 11.26
C ALA A 363 31.21 -6.61 11.82
N THR A 364 30.85 -7.81 11.37
CA THR A 364 29.69 -8.56 11.85
C THR A 364 29.82 -8.92 13.33
N HIS A 365 31.00 -9.35 13.79
CA HIS A 365 31.24 -9.64 15.21
C HIS A 365 31.16 -8.37 16.08
N ARG A 366 31.71 -7.26 15.61
CA ARG A 366 31.62 -5.97 16.29
C ARG A 366 30.19 -5.51 16.43
N LEU A 367 29.42 -5.54 15.34
CA LEU A 367 28.01 -5.21 15.33
C LEU A 367 27.21 -6.08 16.31
N PHE A 368 27.45 -7.40 16.31
CA PHE A 368 26.80 -8.33 17.25
C PHE A 368 27.06 -7.94 18.71
N THR A 369 28.32 -7.59 19.01
CA THR A 369 28.73 -7.20 20.36
C THR A 369 28.10 -5.87 20.79
N GLU A 370 28.05 -4.89 19.88
CA GLU A 370 27.39 -3.59 20.12
C GLU A 370 25.88 -3.76 20.33
N LEU A 371 25.20 -4.57 19.51
CA LEU A 371 23.78 -4.87 19.66
C LEU A 371 23.46 -5.62 20.97
N ARG A 372 24.31 -6.57 21.37
CA ARG A 372 24.21 -7.26 22.67
C ARG A 372 24.41 -6.30 23.84
N ALA A 373 25.38 -5.37 23.74
CA ALA A 373 25.62 -4.36 24.76
C ALA A 373 24.45 -3.36 24.89
N MET A 374 23.75 -3.09 23.79
CA MET A 374 22.54 -2.25 23.76
C MET A 374 21.27 -2.99 24.23
N GLY A 375 21.35 -4.28 24.57
CA GLY A 375 20.22 -5.09 24.98
C GLY A 375 19.24 -5.43 23.85
N ILE A 376 19.66 -5.24 22.60
CA ILE A 376 18.87 -5.54 21.40
C ILE A 376 18.94 -7.02 21.05
N ILE A 377 20.08 -7.68 21.31
CA ILE A 377 20.24 -9.13 21.16
C ILE A 377 20.38 -9.75 22.55
N SER A 378 19.63 -10.83 22.80
CA SER A 378 19.73 -11.61 24.03
C SER A 378 21.18 -11.93 24.43
N PRO A 379 21.56 -11.74 25.70
CA PRO A 379 22.89 -12.10 26.17
C PRO A 379 23.15 -13.61 26.17
N ALA A 380 22.14 -14.44 25.92
CA ALA A 380 22.28 -15.89 25.74
C ALA A 380 22.48 -16.31 24.28
N ALA A 381 22.43 -15.38 23.32
CA ALA A 381 22.62 -15.70 21.90
C ALA A 381 24.09 -15.99 21.56
N ASP A 382 24.30 -16.97 20.70
CA ASP A 382 25.63 -17.33 20.19
C ASP A 382 26.08 -16.36 19.09
N SER A 383 27.40 -16.12 19.02
CA SER A 383 27.98 -15.26 17.98
C SER A 383 27.83 -15.92 16.61
N PRO A 384 27.28 -15.24 15.59
CA PRO A 384 27.12 -15.78 14.23
C PRO A 384 28.47 -16.05 13.54
N VAL A 385 29.55 -15.47 14.06
CA VAL A 385 30.93 -15.63 13.54
C VAL A 385 31.63 -16.87 14.15
N GLY A 386 31.11 -17.46 15.22
CA GLY A 386 31.74 -18.55 15.96
C GLY A 386 32.81 -18.08 16.95
N SER A 387 33.29 -18.97 17.83
CA SER A 387 34.21 -18.64 18.93
C SER A 387 35.69 -18.43 18.51
N GLY A 388 36.02 -18.58 17.23
CA GLY A 388 37.39 -18.57 16.72
C GLY A 388 37.98 -17.20 16.32
N HIS A 389 37.26 -16.09 16.50
CA HIS A 389 37.69 -14.75 16.06
C HIS A 389 37.75 -13.69 17.18
N GLN A 390 37.90 -14.13 18.43
CA GLN A 390 38.21 -13.24 19.55
C GLN A 390 39.70 -12.91 19.55
N SER A 391 40.12 -11.93 18.74
CA SER A 391 41.45 -11.33 18.82
C SER A 391 41.43 -9.87 18.41
#